data_AF-X1CLD2-F1
#
_entry.id   AF-X1CLD2-F1
#
_cell.length_a   1.000
_cell.length_b   1.000
_cell.length_c   1.000
_cell.angle_alpha   90.00
_cell.angle_beta   90.00
_cell.angle_gamma   90.00
#
_symmetry.space_group_name_H-M   'P 1'
#
loop_
_entity.id
_entity.type
_entity.pdbx_description
1 polymer ?
#
loop_
_entity_poly.entity_id
_entity_poly.type
_entity_poly.pdbx_seq_one_letter_code
_entity_poly.pdbx_strand_id
1 'polypeptide(L)'
;MNFIEDLIQSIIDKRSVVCMGLDPRLDKEGEIPQFLINELEDPNKIILEFNKTLIDNTCDLIPVIKPQIAFYEKYEALSALKETINYAHKNDLLVILDSKRNDIGATSEAYAYSTFKVLNADACTLNAYLGIDGVKPFLHYRERGIFVLVKTSNPSSQDFQNLFSAEISDSLDSEIEINVENVTLERNYIKMARLVS
;
A
#
# COMPACT_ATOMS: atom_id res chain seq x y z
N MET A 1 -16.08 0.47 9.32
CA MET A 1 -14.73 -0.07 9.09
C MET A 1 -13.85 1.07 8.71
N ASN A 2 -12.87 1.36 9.55
CA ASN A 2 -11.90 2.43 9.40
C ASN A 2 -10.55 1.74 9.19
N PHE A 3 -9.90 2.02 8.06
CA PHE A 3 -8.66 1.34 7.67
C PHE A 3 -7.60 1.28 8.79
N ILE A 4 -7.44 2.36 9.57
CA ILE A 4 -6.41 2.41 10.62
C ILE A 4 -6.75 1.46 11.76
N GLU A 5 -7.99 1.48 12.23
CA GLU A 5 -8.48 0.60 13.30
C GLU A 5 -8.40 -0.86 12.86
N ASP A 6 -8.90 -1.16 11.64
CA ASP A 6 -8.89 -2.50 11.07
C ASP A 6 -7.45 -3.02 10.89
N LEU A 7 -6.51 -2.15 10.49
CA LEU A 7 -5.10 -2.51 10.34
C LEU A 7 -4.44 -2.81 11.67
N ILE A 8 -4.67 -1.99 12.70
CA ILE A 8 -4.14 -2.21 14.05
C ILE A 8 -4.65 -3.54 14.59
N GLN A 9 -5.95 -3.81 14.46
CA GLN A 9 -6.55 -5.06 14.92
C GLN A 9 -5.94 -6.26 14.19
N SER A 10 -5.83 -6.20 12.86
CA SER A 10 -5.24 -7.28 12.06
C SER A 10 -3.76 -7.54 12.40
N ILE A 11 -2.98 -6.49 12.70
CA ILE A 11 -1.60 -6.62 13.19
C ILE A 11 -1.55 -7.36 14.53
N ILE A 12 -2.46 -7.05 15.45
CA ILE A 12 -2.54 -7.70 16.77
C ILE A 12 -2.90 -9.18 16.61
N ASP A 13 -3.95 -9.47 15.84
CA ASP A 13 -4.47 -10.83 15.67
C ASP A 13 -3.46 -11.74 14.99
N LYS A 14 -2.81 -11.26 13.92
CA LYS A 14 -1.82 -12.01 13.14
C LYS A 14 -0.41 -11.90 13.70
N ARG A 15 -0.19 -11.07 14.73
CA ARG A 15 1.11 -10.76 15.34
C ARG A 15 2.18 -10.40 14.30
N SER A 16 1.78 -9.63 13.30
CA SER A 16 2.57 -9.40 12.09
C SER A 16 2.36 -7.99 11.59
N VAL A 17 3.48 -7.32 11.29
CA VAL A 17 3.51 -6.02 10.62
C VAL A 17 3.90 -6.14 9.14
N VAL A 18 3.93 -7.37 8.63
CA VAL A 18 4.37 -7.65 7.26
C VAL A 18 3.34 -7.11 6.26
N CYS A 19 3.81 -6.29 5.33
CA CYS A 19 3.05 -5.85 4.18
C CYS A 19 3.59 -6.55 2.93
N MET A 20 2.82 -7.47 2.36
CA MET A 20 3.26 -8.20 1.16
C MET A 20 3.02 -7.35 -0.09
N GLY A 21 4.10 -7.02 -0.81
CA GLY A 21 4.00 -6.39 -2.12
C GLY A 21 3.52 -7.37 -3.19
N LEU A 22 2.65 -6.92 -4.10
CA LEU A 22 2.19 -7.71 -5.24
C LEU A 22 2.53 -6.97 -6.54
N ASP A 23 3.74 -7.25 -7.02
CA ASP A 23 4.40 -6.55 -8.11
C ASP A 23 4.74 -7.54 -9.25
N PRO A 24 3.72 -8.11 -9.93
CA PRO A 24 3.90 -9.21 -10.87
C PRO A 24 4.77 -8.81 -12.08
N ARG A 25 5.75 -9.64 -12.43
CA ARG A 25 6.68 -9.39 -13.54
C ARG A 25 6.73 -10.59 -14.48
N LEU A 26 5.90 -10.56 -15.52
CA LEU A 26 5.84 -11.61 -16.54
C LEU A 26 7.09 -11.68 -17.41
N ASP A 27 7.85 -10.59 -17.50
CA ASP A 27 9.05 -10.46 -18.35
C ASP A 27 10.36 -10.71 -17.60
N LYS A 28 10.30 -11.10 -16.32
CA LYS A 28 11.47 -11.39 -15.51
C LYS A 28 11.45 -12.84 -15.05
N GLU A 29 12.44 -13.61 -15.52
CA GLU A 29 12.60 -15.02 -15.20
C GLU A 29 12.66 -15.24 -13.68
N GLY A 30 11.92 -16.26 -13.20
CA GLY A 30 11.89 -16.65 -11.80
C GLY A 30 10.94 -15.84 -10.90
N GLU A 31 10.34 -14.76 -11.38
CA GLU A 31 9.36 -13.99 -10.59
C GLU A 31 7.97 -14.64 -10.58
N ILE A 32 7.54 -15.15 -11.74
CA ILE A 32 6.31 -15.92 -11.88
C ILE A 32 6.69 -17.31 -12.42
N PRO A 33 6.16 -18.41 -11.84
CA PRO A 33 6.48 -19.75 -12.31
C PRO A 33 6.16 -19.95 -13.80
N GLN A 34 7.14 -20.44 -14.57
CA GLN A 34 7.02 -20.55 -16.02
C GLN A 34 5.85 -21.43 -16.47
N PHE A 35 5.51 -22.47 -15.70
CA PHE A 35 4.37 -23.34 -16.01
C PHE A 35 3.05 -22.54 -16.03
N LEU A 36 2.89 -21.57 -15.13
CA LEU A 36 1.67 -20.75 -15.04
C LEU A 36 1.54 -19.82 -16.25
N ILE A 37 2.66 -19.24 -16.68
CA ILE A 37 2.73 -18.39 -17.88
C ILE A 37 2.33 -19.21 -19.12
N ASN A 38 2.89 -20.42 -19.25
CA ASN A 38 2.66 -21.29 -20.40
C ASN A 38 1.23 -21.85 -20.45
N GLU A 39 0.60 -22.08 -19.31
CA GLU A 39 -0.74 -22.69 -19.24
C GLU A 39 -1.86 -21.69 -19.54
N LEU A 40 -1.73 -20.44 -19.07
CA LEU A 40 -2.85 -19.49 -19.08
C LEU A 40 -2.81 -18.49 -20.23
N GLU A 41 -1.63 -18.16 -20.76
CA GLU A 41 -1.32 -17.22 -21.87
C GLU A 41 -1.81 -15.76 -21.68
N ASP A 42 -2.99 -15.53 -21.08
CA ASP A 42 -3.60 -14.24 -20.77
C ASP A 42 -2.97 -13.63 -19.50
N PRO A 43 -2.33 -12.45 -19.59
CA PRO A 43 -1.73 -11.76 -18.46
C PRO A 43 -2.68 -11.58 -17.27
N ASN A 44 -3.97 -11.34 -17.51
CA ASN A 44 -4.92 -11.18 -16.42
C ASN A 44 -5.08 -12.47 -15.62
N LYS A 45 -5.20 -13.62 -16.30
CA LYS A 45 -5.34 -14.92 -15.64
C LYS A 45 -4.05 -15.31 -14.94
N ILE A 46 -2.90 -15.13 -15.59
CA ILE A 46 -1.59 -15.46 -15.01
C ILE A 46 -1.38 -14.68 -13.71
N ILE A 47 -1.56 -13.37 -13.74
CA ILE A 47 -1.36 -12.50 -12.58
C ILE A 47 -2.37 -12.83 -11.47
N LEU A 48 -3.63 -13.03 -11.81
CA LEU A 48 -4.66 -13.33 -10.82
C LEU A 48 -4.39 -14.67 -10.11
N GLU A 49 -4.08 -15.73 -10.85
CA GLU A 49 -3.80 -17.04 -10.24
C GLU A 49 -2.50 -17.02 -9.42
N PHE A 50 -1.48 -16.29 -9.88
CA PHE A 50 -0.26 -16.08 -9.10
C PHE A 50 -0.57 -15.36 -7.77
N ASN A 51 -1.29 -14.25 -7.83
CA ASN A 51 -1.64 -13.46 -6.65
C ASN A 51 -2.53 -14.24 -5.67
N LYS A 52 -3.53 -15.00 -6.17
CA LYS A 52 -4.37 -15.87 -5.34
C LYS A 52 -3.53 -16.91 -4.61
N THR A 53 -2.60 -17.55 -5.32
CA THR A 53 -1.69 -18.53 -4.71
C THR A 53 -0.87 -17.91 -3.58
N LEU A 54 -0.34 -16.69 -3.77
CA LEU A 54 0.38 -15.97 -2.71
C LEU A 54 -0.55 -15.65 -1.52
N ILE A 55 -1.76 -15.16 -1.79
CA ILE A 55 -2.75 -14.83 -0.75
C ILE A 55 -3.12 -16.08 0.04
N ASP A 56 -3.45 -17.20 -0.61
CA ASP A 56 -3.86 -18.45 0.04
C ASP A 56 -2.78 -19.00 0.99
N ASN A 57 -1.51 -18.73 0.70
CA ASN A 57 -0.38 -19.21 1.51
C ASN A 57 0.10 -18.19 2.56
N THR A 58 -0.50 -17.00 2.63
CA THR A 58 -0.03 -15.92 3.51
C THR A 58 -1.14 -15.18 4.27
N CYS A 59 -2.41 -15.38 3.91
CA CYS A 59 -3.53 -14.57 4.44
C CYS A 59 -3.71 -14.69 5.96
N ASP A 60 -3.33 -15.83 6.55
CA ASP A 60 -3.33 -16.08 7.99
C ASP A 60 -2.12 -15.46 8.72
N LEU A 61 -1.08 -15.05 7.98
CA LEU A 61 0.19 -14.56 8.53
C LEU A 61 0.38 -13.05 8.41
N ILE A 62 -0.31 -12.39 7.48
CA ILE A 62 -0.07 -10.96 7.17
C ILE A 62 -1.36 -10.14 7.28
N PRO A 63 -1.30 -8.89 7.75
CA PRO A 63 -2.49 -8.04 7.84
C PRO A 63 -2.90 -7.42 6.50
N VAL A 64 -1.95 -7.19 5.59
CA VAL A 64 -2.16 -6.29 4.45
C VAL A 64 -1.31 -6.68 3.24
N ILE A 65 -1.88 -6.51 2.05
CA ILE A 65 -1.16 -6.56 0.77
C ILE A 65 -1.04 -5.17 0.16
N LYS A 66 -0.02 -4.98 -0.68
CA LYS A 66 0.24 -3.70 -1.35
C LYS A 66 0.55 -3.88 -2.84
N PRO A 67 -0.46 -4.07 -3.70
CA PRO A 67 -0.25 -4.14 -5.14
C PRO A 67 0.26 -2.81 -5.71
N GLN A 68 1.31 -2.87 -6.52
CA GLN A 68 1.82 -1.71 -7.27
C GLN A 68 1.19 -1.64 -8.66
N ILE A 69 0.31 -0.67 -8.87
CA ILE A 69 -0.56 -0.59 -10.05
C ILE A 69 0.21 -0.56 -11.38
N ALA A 70 1.43 -0.01 -11.40
CA ALA A 70 2.25 0.07 -12.61
C ALA A 70 2.53 -1.32 -13.22
N PHE A 71 2.68 -2.36 -12.40
CA PHE A 71 2.90 -3.73 -12.88
C PHE A 71 1.65 -4.39 -13.45
N TYR A 72 0.46 -3.85 -13.18
CA TYR A 72 -0.79 -4.30 -13.79
C TYR A 72 -1.07 -3.51 -15.06
N GLU A 73 -0.87 -2.18 -15.03
CA GLU A 73 -1.00 -1.30 -16.20
C GLU A 73 -0.11 -1.76 -17.36
N LYS A 74 1.15 -2.15 -17.06
CA LYS A 74 2.12 -2.65 -18.05
C LYS A 74 1.58 -3.79 -18.93
N TYR A 75 0.71 -4.65 -18.39
CA TYR A 75 0.17 -5.81 -19.10
C TYR A 75 -1.33 -5.70 -19.39
N GLU A 76 -1.89 -4.48 -19.35
CA GLU A 76 -3.33 -4.23 -19.51
C GLU A 76 -4.19 -5.08 -18.54
N ALA A 77 -3.63 -5.35 -17.35
CA ALA A 77 -4.13 -6.33 -16.41
C ALA A 77 -4.89 -5.71 -15.22
N LEU A 78 -5.60 -4.61 -15.45
CA LEU A 78 -6.36 -3.92 -14.39
C LEU A 78 -7.57 -4.72 -13.90
N SER A 79 -8.11 -5.64 -14.70
CA SER A 79 -9.14 -6.56 -14.21
C SER A 79 -8.56 -7.57 -13.22
N ALA A 80 -7.36 -8.10 -13.46
CA ALA A 80 -6.66 -8.93 -12.48
C ALA A 80 -6.35 -8.20 -11.17
N LEU A 81 -5.97 -6.91 -11.24
CA LEU A 81 -5.81 -6.07 -10.04
C LEU A 81 -7.11 -6.01 -9.24
N LYS A 82 -8.23 -5.66 -9.89
CA LYS A 82 -9.53 -5.55 -9.24
C LYS A 82 -9.95 -6.87 -8.60
N GLU A 83 -9.80 -7.98 -9.30
CA GLU A 83 -10.13 -9.30 -8.75
C GLU A 83 -9.18 -9.74 -7.64
N THR A 84 -7.90 -9.37 -7.70
CA THR A 84 -6.94 -9.59 -6.60
C THR A 84 -7.38 -8.86 -5.33
N ILE A 85 -7.82 -7.61 -5.46
CA ILE A 85 -8.31 -6.82 -4.31
C ILE A 85 -9.57 -7.47 -3.71
N ASN A 86 -10.54 -7.83 -4.55
CA ASN A 86 -11.73 -8.54 -4.10
C ASN A 86 -11.39 -9.87 -3.42
N TYR A 87 -10.38 -10.59 -3.92
CA TYR A 87 -9.95 -11.85 -3.33
C TYR A 87 -9.24 -11.67 -1.99
N ALA A 88 -8.42 -10.63 -1.85
CA ALA A 88 -7.79 -10.27 -0.58
C ALA A 88 -8.85 -9.97 0.50
N HIS A 89 -9.89 -9.20 0.15
CA HIS A 89 -10.99 -8.90 1.07
C HIS A 89 -11.76 -10.14 1.52
N LYS A 90 -11.94 -11.13 0.64
CA LYS A 90 -12.56 -12.43 1.01
C LYS A 90 -11.72 -13.26 1.98
N ASN A 91 -10.43 -12.94 2.11
CA ASN A 91 -9.46 -13.63 2.96
C ASN A 91 -8.98 -12.75 4.12
N ASP A 92 -9.81 -11.79 4.56
CA ASP A 92 -9.53 -10.91 5.70
C ASP A 92 -8.16 -10.18 5.60
N LEU A 93 -7.81 -9.76 4.40
CA LEU A 93 -6.65 -8.92 4.10
C LEU A 93 -7.06 -7.51 3.71
N LEU A 94 -6.40 -6.53 4.30
CA LEU A 94 -6.50 -5.14 3.87
C LEU A 94 -5.65 -4.91 2.61
N VAL A 95 -5.98 -3.87 1.86
CA VAL A 95 -5.28 -3.51 0.62
C VAL A 95 -4.82 -2.06 0.64
N ILE A 96 -3.51 -1.86 0.46
CA ILE A 96 -2.92 -0.55 0.14
C ILE A 96 -2.61 -0.51 -1.37
N LEU A 97 -3.37 0.25 -2.15
CA LEU A 97 -3.05 0.46 -3.56
C LEU A 97 -1.83 1.39 -3.69
N ASP A 98 -0.70 0.85 -4.11
CA ASP A 98 0.48 1.65 -4.34
C ASP A 98 0.46 2.25 -5.74
N SER A 99 -0.09 3.47 -5.85
CA SER A 99 -0.35 4.16 -7.11
C SER A 99 0.37 5.50 -7.25
N LYS A 100 0.86 6.07 -6.14
CA LYS A 100 1.60 7.34 -6.05
C LYS A 100 0.94 8.47 -6.85
N ARG A 101 -0.40 8.48 -6.91
CA ARG A 101 -1.15 9.46 -7.72
C ARG A 101 -0.89 10.87 -7.22
N ASN A 102 -0.90 11.82 -8.15
CA ASN A 102 -0.70 13.24 -7.90
C ASN A 102 -1.24 14.03 -9.09
N ASP A 103 -2.30 14.80 -8.86
CA ASP A 103 -2.90 15.70 -9.84
C ASP A 103 -3.71 16.75 -9.07
N ILE A 104 -4.40 17.66 -9.75
CA ILE A 104 -5.21 18.72 -9.14
C ILE A 104 -6.68 18.65 -9.58
N GLY A 105 -7.55 19.24 -8.76
CA GLY A 105 -8.97 19.43 -9.09
C GLY A 105 -9.68 18.14 -9.52
N ALA A 106 -10.46 18.22 -10.60
CA ALA A 106 -11.30 17.13 -11.10
C ALA A 106 -10.50 15.85 -11.44
N THR A 107 -9.23 15.97 -11.84
CA THR A 107 -8.41 14.79 -12.14
C THR A 107 -8.04 14.03 -10.87
N SER A 108 -7.70 14.74 -9.78
CA SER A 108 -7.46 14.11 -8.48
C SER A 108 -8.74 13.46 -7.93
N GLU A 109 -9.90 14.09 -8.11
CA GLU A 109 -11.21 13.48 -7.78
C GLU A 109 -11.45 12.17 -8.54
N ALA A 110 -11.14 12.14 -9.84
CA ALA A 110 -11.25 10.93 -10.65
C ALA A 110 -10.32 9.81 -10.15
N TYR A 111 -9.08 10.16 -9.74
CA TYR A 111 -8.16 9.19 -9.13
C TYR A 111 -8.67 8.65 -7.79
N ALA A 112 -9.21 9.52 -6.93
CA ALA A 112 -9.78 9.10 -5.64
C ALA A 112 -10.98 8.18 -5.84
N TYR A 113 -11.87 8.51 -6.77
CA TYR A 113 -13.02 7.67 -7.13
C TYR A 113 -12.58 6.31 -7.70
N SER A 114 -11.63 6.30 -8.65
CA SER A 114 -11.10 5.07 -9.20
C SER A 114 -10.50 4.17 -8.12
N THR A 115 -9.70 4.75 -7.21
CA THR A 115 -9.03 4.02 -6.13
C THR A 115 -10.02 3.40 -5.14
N PHE A 116 -10.96 4.19 -4.61
CA PHE A 116 -11.79 3.78 -3.47
C PHE A 116 -13.17 3.25 -3.85
N LYS A 117 -13.69 3.57 -5.04
CA LYS A 117 -15.01 3.10 -5.52
C LYS A 117 -14.90 2.08 -6.65
N VAL A 118 -13.96 2.22 -7.59
CA VAL A 118 -13.83 1.27 -8.70
C VAL A 118 -12.99 0.06 -8.32
N LEU A 119 -11.80 0.30 -7.76
CA LEU A 119 -10.87 -0.75 -7.30
C LEU A 119 -11.16 -1.20 -5.87
N ASN A 120 -11.88 -0.39 -5.09
CA ASN A 120 -12.23 -0.64 -3.69
C ASN A 120 -11.00 -0.88 -2.79
N ALA A 121 -9.88 -0.20 -3.01
CA ALA A 121 -8.75 -0.29 -2.08
C ALA A 121 -9.10 0.30 -0.70
N ASP A 122 -8.48 -0.19 0.36
CA ASP A 122 -8.69 0.33 1.72
C ASP A 122 -7.80 1.53 2.02
N ALA A 123 -6.65 1.58 1.38
CA ALA A 123 -5.72 2.68 1.44
C ALA A 123 -4.99 2.89 0.11
N CYS A 124 -4.30 4.02 -0.04
CA CYS A 124 -3.45 4.26 -1.20
C CYS A 124 -2.20 5.09 -0.89
N THR A 125 -1.24 5.06 -1.81
CA THR A 125 -0.08 5.97 -1.79
C THR A 125 -0.32 7.19 -2.68
N LEU A 126 0.06 8.38 -2.18
CA LEU A 126 -0.08 9.65 -2.90
C LEU A 126 1.24 10.42 -2.92
N ASN A 127 1.51 11.13 -4.00
CA ASN A 127 2.56 12.14 -4.03
C ASN A 127 1.91 13.53 -3.87
N ALA A 128 2.36 14.30 -2.87
CA ALA A 128 1.78 15.60 -2.52
C ALA A 128 2.56 16.79 -3.10
N TYR A 129 3.42 16.56 -4.11
CA TYR A 129 4.29 17.60 -4.67
C TYR A 129 3.52 18.81 -5.24
N LEU A 130 2.32 18.61 -5.80
CA LEU A 130 1.50 19.70 -6.32
C LEU A 130 0.73 20.48 -5.23
N GLY A 131 0.91 20.11 -3.97
CA GLY A 131 0.26 20.72 -2.82
C GLY A 131 -0.99 19.98 -2.34
N ILE A 132 -1.60 20.53 -1.28
CA ILE A 132 -2.72 19.90 -0.57
C ILE A 132 -3.97 19.72 -1.45
N ASP A 133 -4.13 20.52 -2.49
CA ASP A 133 -5.28 20.46 -3.39
C ASP A 133 -5.33 19.15 -4.19
N GLY A 134 -4.18 18.51 -4.41
CA GLY A 134 -4.12 17.17 -4.97
C GLY A 134 -4.43 16.04 -3.99
N VAL A 135 -4.40 16.31 -2.69
CA VAL A 135 -4.65 15.33 -1.62
C VAL A 135 -6.08 15.42 -1.08
N LYS A 136 -6.65 16.63 -0.98
CA LYS A 136 -8.01 16.88 -0.46
C LYS A 136 -9.08 15.95 -1.04
N PRO A 137 -9.10 15.64 -2.36
CA PRO A 137 -10.11 14.74 -2.90
C PRO A 137 -10.11 13.34 -2.26
N PHE A 138 -8.94 12.83 -1.88
CA PHE A 138 -8.82 11.54 -1.19
C PHE A 138 -9.28 11.63 0.27
N LEU A 139 -9.10 12.79 0.94
CA LEU A 139 -9.53 13.00 2.33
C LEU A 139 -11.06 13.00 2.52
N HIS A 140 -11.83 13.09 1.44
CA HIS A 140 -13.29 12.91 1.50
C HIS A 140 -13.72 11.47 1.86
N TYR A 141 -12.84 10.49 1.66
CA TYR A 141 -13.05 9.09 1.99
C TYR A 141 -12.49 8.79 3.40
N ARG A 142 -13.21 9.27 4.42
CA ARG A 142 -12.73 9.32 5.82
C ARG A 142 -12.40 7.95 6.42
N GLU A 143 -12.98 6.90 5.88
CA GLU A 143 -12.78 5.51 6.29
C GLU A 143 -11.52 4.86 5.68
N ARG A 144 -10.84 5.54 4.76
CA ARG A 144 -9.72 5.01 3.98
C ARG A 144 -8.37 5.53 4.46
N GLY A 145 -7.32 4.75 4.23
CA GLY A 145 -5.94 5.13 4.55
C GLY A 145 -5.26 5.92 3.42
N ILE A 146 -4.43 6.89 3.79
CA ILE A 146 -3.64 7.67 2.83
C ILE A 146 -2.19 7.71 3.28
N PHE A 147 -1.29 7.19 2.45
CA PHE A 147 0.15 7.21 2.66
C PHE A 147 0.78 8.24 1.72
N VAL A 148 1.09 9.41 2.25
CA VAL A 148 1.77 10.46 1.47
C VAL A 148 3.27 10.16 1.40
N LEU A 149 3.86 10.27 0.21
CA LEU A 149 5.30 10.16 0.03
C LEU A 149 6.01 11.31 0.75
N VAL A 150 6.87 10.97 1.70
CA VAL A 150 7.73 11.92 2.45
C VAL A 150 9.18 11.70 2.07
N LYS A 151 9.70 10.49 2.34
CA LYS A 151 11.06 10.08 1.98
C LYS A 151 11.01 8.75 1.26
N THR A 152 11.57 8.68 0.05
CA THR A 152 11.61 7.46 -0.76
C THR A 152 12.98 6.79 -0.70
N SER A 153 13.02 5.48 -0.98
CA SER A 153 14.23 4.65 -0.83
C SER A 153 15.21 4.73 -2.00
N ASN A 154 14.84 5.35 -3.12
CA ASN A 154 15.69 5.43 -4.30
C ASN A 154 16.90 6.37 -4.07
N PRO A 155 18.05 6.14 -4.74
CA PRO A 155 19.24 6.97 -4.60
C PRO A 155 18.98 8.47 -4.85
N SER A 156 18.21 8.79 -5.90
CA SER A 156 17.85 10.16 -6.28
C SER A 156 16.82 10.84 -5.35
N SER A 157 16.40 10.19 -4.26
CA SER A 157 15.56 10.84 -3.25
C SER A 157 16.22 12.08 -2.65
N GLN A 158 17.56 12.14 -2.66
CA GLN A 158 18.34 13.25 -2.12
C GLN A 158 18.28 14.50 -3.00
N ASP A 159 17.98 14.36 -4.29
CA ASP A 159 18.02 15.47 -5.26
C ASP A 159 17.05 16.60 -4.92
N PHE A 160 15.89 16.24 -4.35
CA PHE A 160 14.85 17.21 -3.96
C PHE A 160 14.39 17.06 -2.51
N GLN A 161 14.21 15.82 -2.03
CA GLN A 161 13.57 15.60 -0.71
C GLN A 161 14.50 16.03 0.43
N ASN A 162 15.80 16.18 0.17
CA ASN A 162 16.76 16.66 1.16
C ASN A 162 16.95 18.19 1.15
N LEU A 163 16.60 18.89 0.06
CA LEU A 163 16.97 20.31 -0.17
C LEU A 163 16.46 21.27 0.91
N PHE A 164 15.32 20.96 1.53
CA PHE A 164 14.66 21.79 2.53
C PHE A 164 14.51 21.10 3.88
N SER A 165 15.28 20.04 4.11
CA SER A 165 15.25 19.31 5.38
C SER A 165 16.18 19.96 6.37
N ALA A 166 15.71 20.12 7.61
CA ALA A 166 16.63 20.26 8.73
C ALA A 166 17.14 18.87 9.10
N GLU A 167 18.47 18.68 9.12
CA GLU A 167 19.03 17.56 9.87
C GLU A 167 18.80 17.85 11.35
N ILE A 168 17.99 17.03 12.01
CA ILE A 168 17.86 17.07 13.46
C ILE A 168 19.16 16.42 13.99
N SER A 169 20.09 17.26 14.47
CA SER A 169 21.47 16.87 14.78
C SER A 169 21.64 15.98 16.01
N ASP A 170 20.55 15.58 16.65
CA ASP A 170 20.54 14.68 17.79
C ASP A 170 19.39 13.70 17.60
N SER A 171 19.63 12.42 17.88
CA SER A 171 18.56 11.44 18.03
C SER A 171 17.48 12.05 18.92
N LEU A 172 16.25 12.15 18.40
CA LEU A 172 15.09 12.21 19.26
C LEU A 172 15.00 10.85 19.96
N ASP A 173 15.87 10.63 20.95
CA ASP A 173 15.80 9.54 21.92
C ASP A 173 14.60 9.71 22.86
N SER A 174 13.76 10.73 22.63
CA SER A 174 12.45 10.82 23.27
C SER A 174 11.46 9.98 22.46
N GLU A 175 11.06 8.86 23.05
CA GLU A 175 9.85 8.12 22.68
C GLU A 175 8.69 9.11 22.55
N ILE A 176 8.06 9.14 21.38
CA ILE A 176 6.80 9.84 21.21
C ILE A 176 5.71 8.81 21.51
N GLU A 177 5.11 8.92 22.69
CA GLU A 177 3.99 8.10 23.11
C GLU A 177 2.69 8.71 22.56
N ILE A 178 2.03 8.00 21.64
CA ILE A 178 0.72 8.40 21.11
C ILE A 178 -0.33 7.45 21.67
N ASN A 179 -1.22 7.98 22.49
CA ASN A 179 -2.36 7.25 23.03
C ASN A 179 -3.56 7.35 22.07
N VAL A 180 -3.95 6.24 21.46
CA VAL A 180 -5.18 6.15 20.67
C VAL A 180 -6.06 5.07 21.28
N GLU A 181 -7.17 5.48 21.91
CA GLU A 181 -8.31 4.62 22.30
C GLU A 181 -7.93 3.21 22.82
N ASN A 182 -6.95 3.13 23.73
CA ASN A 182 -6.39 1.93 24.41
C ASN A 182 -5.17 1.24 23.76
N VAL A 183 -4.51 1.86 22.78
CA VAL A 183 -3.23 1.41 22.24
C VAL A 183 -2.18 2.49 22.44
N THR A 184 -1.08 2.12 23.11
CA THR A 184 0.12 2.94 23.24
C THR A 184 1.10 2.59 22.11
N LEU A 185 1.33 3.52 21.20
CA LEU A 185 2.36 3.39 20.17
C LEU A 185 3.62 4.15 20.60
N GLU A 186 4.68 3.42 20.95
CA GLU A 186 6.02 4.00 21.14
C GLU A 186 6.70 4.17 19.78
N ARG A 187 6.98 5.43 19.40
CA ARG A 187 7.60 5.75 18.11
C ARG A 187 8.99 6.33 18.31
N ASN A 188 9.99 5.74 17.65
CA ASN A 188 11.28 6.39 17.36
C ASN A 188 11.57 6.22 15.86
N TYR A 189 11.90 7.31 15.16
CA TYR A 189 11.94 7.41 13.69
C TYR A 189 12.91 6.44 12.98
N ILE A 190 13.70 5.67 13.73
CA ILE A 190 14.75 4.77 13.22
C ILE A 190 14.42 3.29 13.44
N LYS A 191 13.51 2.94 14.35
CA LYS A 191 13.12 1.55 14.62
C LYS A 191 11.62 1.40 14.36
N MET A 192 11.26 0.52 13.42
CA MET A 192 9.85 0.20 13.16
C MET A 192 9.09 -0.03 14.47
N ALA A 193 7.87 0.52 14.54
CA ALA A 193 7.04 0.56 15.74
C ALA A 193 6.99 -0.80 16.44
N ARG A 194 7.28 -0.81 17.74
CA ARG A 194 7.07 -1.97 18.59
C ARG A 194 5.71 -1.79 19.26
N LEU A 195 4.83 -2.77 19.13
CA LEU A 195 3.59 -2.81 19.91
C LEU A 195 3.99 -3.08 21.37
N VAL A 196 3.64 -2.17 22.28
CA VAL A 196 3.80 -2.38 23.73
C VAL A 196 2.40 -2.55 24.29
N SER A 197 2.15 -3.73 24.85
CA SER A 197 0.88 -4.15 25.46
C SER A 197 0.64 -3.46 26.79
#